data_AF-A0A2N3FEZ0-F1
#
_entry.id   AF-A0A2N3FEZ0-F1
#
_cell.length_a   1.000
_cell.length_b   1.000
_cell.length_c   1.000
_cell.angle_alpha   90.00
_cell.angle_beta   90.00
_cell.angle_gamma   90.00
#
_symmetry.space_group_name_H-M   'P 1'
#
loop_
_entity.id
_entity.type
_entity.pdbx_description
1 polymer ?
#
loop_
_entity_poly.entity_id
_entity_poly.type
_entity_poly.pdbx_seq_one_letter_code
_entity_poly.pdbx_strand_id
1 'polypeptide(L)'
;MLRVATALASIIACLLAAMVLSALVGSPGRDLRPAAIFMAILLVAAAFYLSRWRAHRVRELIVALLIAELLYIVAIGWFASGGLPQFDGFFFSWFFAGNLFLALPWLVGVALGTFTRRRRFASRER
;
A
#
# COMPACT_ATOMS: atom_id res chain seq x y z
N MET A 1 1.68 5.96 18.17
CA MET A 1 2.79 5.55 17.28
C MET A 1 2.75 4.07 16.92
N LEU A 2 2.54 3.15 17.88
CA LEU A 2 2.50 1.69 17.60
C LEU A 2 1.56 1.30 16.44
N ARG A 3 0.36 1.90 16.38
CA ARG A 3 -0.64 1.66 15.32
C ARG A 3 -0.19 2.06 13.92
N VAL A 4 0.49 3.21 13.82
CA VAL A 4 1.10 3.68 12.57
C VAL A 4 2.22 2.75 12.15
N ALA A 5 3.07 2.34 13.10
CA ALA A 5 4.15 1.37 12.84
C ALA A 5 3.59 0.02 12.37
N THR A 6 2.51 -0.49 12.96
CA THR A 6 1.88 -1.75 12.50
C THR A 6 1.27 -1.62 11.10
N ALA A 7 0.67 -0.47 10.77
CA ALA A 7 0.13 -0.22 9.45
C ALA A 7 1.26 -0.12 8.42
N LEU A 8 2.34 0.60 8.72
CA LEU A 8 3.52 0.69 7.87
C LEU A 8 4.18 -0.68 7.65
N ALA A 9 4.37 -1.45 8.73
CA ALA A 9 4.92 -2.80 8.65
C ALA A 9 4.04 -3.72 7.79
N SER A 10 2.72 -3.59 7.86
CA SER A 10 1.82 -4.37 6.99
C SER A 10 1.93 -3.98 5.52
N ILE A 11 2.11 -2.69 5.20
CA ILE A 11 2.37 -2.25 3.82
C ILE A 11 3.66 -2.91 3.31
N ILE A 12 4.75 -2.82 4.08
CA ILE A 12 6.04 -3.41 3.71
C ILE A 12 5.92 -4.93 3.54
N ALA A 13 5.23 -5.61 4.46
CA ALA A 13 5.00 -7.05 4.38
C ALA A 13 4.19 -7.43 3.12
N CYS A 14 3.16 -6.66 2.75
CA CYS A 14 2.40 -6.87 1.52
C CYS A 14 3.28 -6.72 0.27
N LEU A 15 4.16 -5.71 0.23
CA LEU A 15 5.10 -5.50 -0.87
C LEU A 15 6.06 -6.69 -1.02
N LEU A 16 6.69 -7.12 0.08
CA LEU A 16 7.60 -8.26 0.07
C LEU A 16 6.90 -9.57 -0.31
N ALA A 17 5.72 -9.83 0.26
CA ALA A 17 4.93 -11.02 -0.06
C ALA A 17 4.52 -11.05 -1.53
N ALA A 18 4.13 -9.91 -2.11
CA ALA A 18 3.78 -9.83 -3.53
C ALA A 18 4.97 -10.15 -4.44
N MET A 19 6.18 -9.72 -4.08
CA MET A 19 7.40 -10.05 -4.82
C MET A 19 7.69 -11.56 -4.77
N VAL A 20 7.56 -12.18 -3.59
CA VAL A 20 7.74 -13.63 -3.42
C VAL A 20 6.70 -14.40 -4.24
N LEU A 21 5.42 -14.01 -4.16
CA LEU A 21 4.34 -14.65 -4.94
C LEU A 21 4.57 -14.50 -6.45
N SER A 22 5.02 -13.33 -6.91
CA SER A 22 5.34 -13.11 -8.33
C SER A 22 6.50 -14.01 -8.79
N ALA A 23 7.52 -14.22 -7.95
CA ALA A 23 8.63 -15.10 -8.26
C ALA A 23 8.18 -16.57 -8.36
N LEU A 24 7.27 -17.00 -7.49
CA LEU A 24 6.71 -18.36 -7.49
C LEU A 24 5.85 -18.65 -8.73
N VAL A 25 5.21 -17.64 -9.32
CA VAL A 25 4.43 -17.77 -10.56
C VAL A 25 5.33 -17.96 -11.80
N GLY A 26 6.66 -17.86 -11.66
CA GLY A 26 7.60 -18.10 -12.76
C GLY A 26 7.57 -17.00 -13.82
N SER A 27 7.14 -15.79 -13.44
CA SER A 27 7.13 -14.65 -14.35
C SER A 27 8.57 -14.30 -14.75
N PRO A 28 8.87 -14.12 -16.05
CA PRO A 28 10.18 -13.65 -16.47
C PRO A 28 10.44 -12.32 -15.76
N GLY A 29 11.64 -12.10 -15.21
CA GLY A 29 11.94 -10.96 -14.31
C GLY A 29 11.73 -9.55 -14.90
N ARG A 30 11.28 -9.44 -16.15
CA ARG A 30 10.81 -8.20 -16.81
C ARG A 30 9.30 -7.95 -16.68
N ASP A 31 8.50 -8.97 -16.44
CA ASP A 31 7.04 -8.85 -16.33
C ASP A 31 6.63 -8.51 -14.90
N LEU A 32 6.47 -7.21 -14.63
CA LEU A 32 6.13 -6.69 -13.30
C LEU A 32 4.61 -6.77 -13.00
N ARG A 33 3.80 -7.19 -13.96
CA ARG A 33 2.33 -7.23 -13.84
C ARG A 33 1.83 -8.16 -12.74
N PRO A 34 2.35 -9.40 -12.57
CA PRO A 34 1.86 -10.30 -11.52
C PRO A 34 2.15 -9.75 -10.12
N ALA A 35 3.36 -9.19 -9.92
CA ALA A 35 3.72 -8.52 -8.67
C ALA A 35 2.78 -7.35 -8.36
N ALA A 36 2.47 -6.50 -9.35
CA ALA A 36 1.53 -5.38 -9.19
C ALA A 36 0.12 -5.82 -8.78
N ILE A 37 -0.37 -6.92 -9.36
CA ILE A 37 -1.69 -7.49 -9.00
C ILE A 37 -1.67 -8.03 -7.57
N PHE A 38 -0.67 -8.83 -7.20
CA PHE A 38 -0.55 -9.35 -5.84
C PHE A 38 -0.40 -8.22 -4.81
N MET A 39 0.39 -7.19 -5.12
CA MET A 39 0.51 -6.00 -4.27
C MET A 39 -0.85 -5.35 -4.03
N ALA A 40 -1.60 -5.06 -5.10
CA ALA A 40 -2.89 -4.40 -5.00
C ALA A 40 -3.88 -5.21 -4.15
N ILE A 41 -3.98 -6.52 -4.38
CA ILE A 41 -4.88 -7.42 -3.65
C ILE A 41 -4.50 -7.46 -2.15
N LEU A 42 -3.22 -7.66 -1.85
CA LEU A 42 -2.74 -7.76 -0.47
C LEU A 42 -2.92 -6.44 0.28
N LEU A 43 -2.65 -5.31 -0.36
CA LEU A 43 -2.83 -3.98 0.23
C LEU A 43 -4.30 -3.66 0.53
N VAL A 44 -5.22 -3.98 -0.39
CA VAL A 44 -6.67 -3.84 -0.14
C VAL A 44 -7.08 -4.69 1.05
N ALA A 45 -6.68 -5.96 1.08
CA ALA A 45 -7.04 -6.90 2.14
C ALA A 45 -6.49 -6.46 3.51
N ALA A 46 -5.23 -6.04 3.56
CA ALA A 46 -4.57 -5.56 4.77
C ALA A 46 -5.23 -4.27 5.29
N ALA A 47 -5.43 -3.27 4.43
CA ALA A 47 -6.08 -2.01 4.79
C ALA A 47 -7.52 -2.24 5.30
N PHE A 48 -8.27 -3.12 4.62
CA PHE A 48 -9.61 -3.52 5.05
C PHE A 48 -9.59 -4.17 6.43
N TYR A 49 -8.70 -5.14 6.65
CA TYR A 49 -8.57 -5.84 7.93
C TYR A 49 -8.20 -4.87 9.07
N LEU A 50 -7.25 -3.97 8.84
CA LEU A 50 -6.81 -3.00 9.84
C LEU A 50 -7.90 -1.97 10.17
N SER A 51 -8.60 -1.48 9.16
CA SER A 51 -9.69 -0.51 9.29
C SER A 51 -10.93 -1.11 9.99
N ARG A 52 -11.33 -2.32 9.59
CA ARG A 52 -12.55 -2.99 10.09
C ARG A 52 -12.32 -3.71 11.42
N TRP A 53 -11.31 -4.58 11.49
CA TRP A 53 -11.17 -5.56 12.57
C TRP A 53 -10.32 -5.04 13.73
N ARG A 54 -9.17 -4.45 13.41
CA ARG A 54 -8.28 -3.82 14.40
C ARG A 54 -8.74 -2.40 14.80
N ALA A 55 -9.81 -1.90 14.15
CA ALA A 55 -10.41 -0.61 14.42
C ALA A 55 -9.42 0.56 14.38
N HIS A 56 -8.39 0.47 13.53
CA HIS A 56 -7.42 1.54 13.32
C HIS A 56 -8.13 2.84 12.91
N ARG A 57 -7.62 3.98 13.40
CA ARG A 57 -8.17 5.28 12.99
C ARG A 57 -7.71 5.54 11.56
N VAL A 58 -8.61 6.09 10.73
CA VAL A 58 -8.29 6.45 9.34
C VAL A 58 -7.03 7.31 9.27
N ARG A 59 -6.89 8.30 10.16
CA ARG A 59 -5.68 9.14 10.25
C ARG A 59 -4.39 8.33 10.40
N GLU A 60 -4.39 7.24 11.17
CA GLU A 60 -3.20 6.40 11.36
C GLU A 60 -2.84 5.64 10.08
N LEU A 61 -3.84 5.16 9.35
CA LEU A 61 -3.68 4.44 8.08
C LEU A 61 -3.21 5.39 6.95
N ILE A 62 -3.68 6.64 6.96
CA ILE A 62 -3.21 7.68 6.02
C ILE A 62 -1.78 8.10 6.35
N VAL A 63 -1.44 8.32 7.62
CA VAL A 63 -0.06 8.64 8.02
C VAL A 63 0.90 7.51 7.64
N ALA A 64 0.51 6.25 7.82
CA ALA A 64 1.33 5.12 7.39
C ALA A 64 1.53 5.09 5.87
N LEU A 65 0.49 5.40 5.09
CA LEU A 65 0.60 5.52 3.63
C LEU A 65 1.55 6.64 3.22
N LEU A 66 1.44 7.84 3.82
CA LEU A 66 2.32 8.97 3.54
C LEU A 66 3.79 8.63 3.84
N ILE A 67 4.05 7.92 4.93
CA ILE A 67 5.42 7.45 5.26
C ILE A 67 5.89 6.45 4.19
N ALA A 68 5.03 5.52 3.76
CA ALA A 68 5.39 4.56 2.71
C ALA A 68 5.68 5.25 1.36
N GLU A 69 4.92 6.27 0.98
CA GLU A 69 5.15 7.08 -0.22
C GLU A 69 6.48 7.86 -0.14
N LEU A 70 6.80 8.45 1.02
CA LEU A 70 8.10 9.10 1.23
C LEU A 70 9.26 8.11 1.09
N LEU A 71 9.13 6.93 1.69
CA LEU A 71 10.14 5.86 1.53
C LEU A 71 10.26 5.43 0.06
N TYR A 72 9.15 5.39 -0.67
CA TYR A 72 9.15 5.07 -2.09
C TYR A 72 9.84 6.15 -2.94
N ILE A 73 9.58 7.43 -2.67
CA ILE A 73 10.28 8.57 -3.31
C ILE A 73 11.79 8.48 -3.07
N VAL A 74 12.20 8.20 -1.82
CA VAL A 74 13.62 8.02 -1.47
C VAL A 74 14.22 6.82 -2.21
N ALA A 75 13.48 5.71 -2.32
CA ALA A 75 13.93 4.53 -3.06
C ALA A 75 14.14 4.86 -4.56
N ILE A 76 13.21 5.59 -5.20
CA ILE A 76 13.39 6.03 -6.59
C ILE A 76 14.67 6.85 -6.72
N GLY A 77 14.86 7.87 -5.88
CA GLY A 77 16.07 8.70 -5.92
C GLY A 77 17.37 7.94 -5.65
N TRP A 78 17.32 6.93 -4.79
CA TRP A 78 18.48 6.09 -4.51
C TRP A 78 18.86 5.22 -5.71
N PHE A 79 17.88 4.53 -6.31
CA PHE A 79 18.13 3.60 -7.41
C PHE A 79 18.32 4.28 -8.77
N ALA A 80 17.68 5.43 -9.01
CA ALA A 80 17.73 6.13 -10.30
C ALA A 80 18.89 7.11 -10.40
N SER A 81 19.22 7.81 -9.31
CA SER A 81 20.09 8.99 -9.33
C SER A 81 21.17 9.02 -8.24
N GLY A 82 21.44 7.87 -7.61
CA GLY A 82 22.56 7.74 -6.67
C GLY A 82 22.37 8.45 -5.33
N GLY A 83 21.14 8.76 -4.93
CA GLY A 83 20.80 9.22 -3.58
C GLY A 83 20.02 10.54 -3.50
N LEU A 84 19.96 11.34 -4.57
CA LEU A 84 19.15 12.56 -4.61
C LEU A 84 18.05 12.42 -5.66
N PRO A 85 16.75 12.52 -5.30
CA PRO A 85 15.66 12.41 -6.27
C PRO A 85 15.75 13.54 -7.30
N GLN A 86 15.96 13.17 -8.56
CA GLN A 86 15.84 14.09 -9.69
C GLN A 86 14.40 14.03 -10.19
N PHE A 87 13.70 15.18 -10.21
CA PHE A 87 12.31 15.26 -10.66
C PHE A 87 12.23 15.30 -12.20
N ASP A 88 12.66 14.22 -12.83
CA ASP A 88 12.65 14.05 -14.28
C ASP A 88 11.46 13.18 -14.76
N GLY A 89 11.35 12.96 -16.06
CA GLY A 89 10.27 12.14 -16.64
C GLY A 89 10.27 10.70 -16.13
N PHE A 90 11.45 10.16 -15.81
CA PHE A 90 11.58 8.83 -15.22
C PHE A 90 11.01 8.80 -13.80
N PHE A 91 11.38 9.75 -12.95
CA PHE A 91 10.84 9.88 -11.60
C PHE A 91 9.32 9.97 -11.60
N PHE A 92 8.75 10.85 -12.42
CA PHE A 92 7.29 11.00 -12.48
C PHE A 92 6.62 9.72 -12.98
N SER A 93 7.17 9.05 -13.98
CA SER A 93 6.63 7.78 -14.49
C SER A 93 6.58 6.70 -13.40
N TRP A 94 7.67 6.52 -12.66
CA TRP A 94 7.75 5.56 -11.56
C TRP A 94 6.88 5.97 -10.36
N PHE A 95 6.86 7.25 -10.02
CA PHE A 95 6.03 7.77 -8.95
C PHE A 95 4.53 7.54 -9.22
N PHE A 96 4.06 7.83 -10.45
CA PHE A 96 2.68 7.56 -10.85
C PHE A 96 2.36 6.06 -10.85
N ALA A 97 3.24 5.24 -11.41
CA ALA A 97 3.06 3.79 -11.43
C ALA A 97 2.99 3.21 -10.00
N GLY A 98 3.90 3.61 -9.12
CA GLY A 98 3.91 3.18 -7.73
C GLY A 98 2.64 3.59 -6.98
N ASN A 99 2.19 4.84 -7.13
CA ASN A 99 0.95 5.29 -6.49
C ASN A 99 -0.31 4.54 -6.98
N LEU A 100 -0.34 4.16 -8.27
CA LEU A 100 -1.43 3.38 -8.83
C LEU A 100 -1.60 2.02 -8.13
N PHE A 101 -0.48 1.38 -7.74
CA PHE A 101 -0.48 0.05 -7.13
C PHE A 101 -0.29 0.05 -5.61
N LEU A 102 0.16 1.17 -5.02
CA LEU A 102 0.36 1.31 -3.58
C LEU A 102 -0.79 2.10 -2.94
N ALA A 103 -0.98 3.35 -3.36
CA ALA A 103 -1.86 4.30 -2.69
C ALA A 103 -3.34 3.99 -2.96
N LEU A 104 -3.71 3.81 -4.23
CA LEU A 104 -5.11 3.54 -4.58
C LEU A 104 -5.65 2.26 -3.91
N PRO A 105 -4.96 1.10 -3.97
CA PRO A 105 -5.49 -0.13 -3.39
C PRO A 105 -5.59 -0.03 -1.86
N TRP A 106 -4.62 0.62 -1.20
CA TRP A 106 -4.68 0.89 0.24
C TRP A 106 -5.90 1.75 0.60
N LEU A 107 -6.11 2.88 -0.08
CA LEU A 107 -7.24 3.78 0.15
C LEU A 107 -8.59 3.09 -0.08
N VAL A 108 -8.70 2.27 -1.12
CA VAL A 108 -9.89 1.46 -1.39
C VAL A 108 -10.17 0.51 -0.22
N GLY A 109 -9.16 -0.20 0.29
CA GLY A 109 -9.31 -1.08 1.46
C GLY A 109 -9.72 -0.32 2.72
N VAL A 110 -9.15 0.86 2.97
CA VAL A 110 -9.55 1.73 4.10
C VAL A 110 -11.00 2.18 3.97
N ALA A 111 -11.42 2.64 2.79
CA ALA A 111 -12.78 3.08 2.50
C ALA A 111 -13.80 1.95 2.70
N LEU A 112 -13.53 0.76 2.16
CA LEU A 112 -14.38 -0.42 2.35
C LEU A 112 -14.47 -0.83 3.84
N GLY A 113 -13.33 -0.81 4.55
CA GLY A 113 -13.29 -1.17 5.96
C GLY A 113 -14.12 -0.22 6.83
N THR A 114 -14.00 1.09 6.57
CA THR A 114 -14.76 2.12 7.29
C THR A 114 -16.25 2.10 6.97
N PHE A 115 -16.62 1.96 5.70
CA PHE A 115 -18.01 1.88 5.26
C PHE A 115 -18.73 0.68 5.88
N THR A 116 -18.10 -0.49 5.83
CA THR A 116 -18.68 -1.72 6.37
C THR A 116 -18.72 -1.72 7.90
N ARG A 117 -17.81 -0.99 8.57
CA ARG A 117 -17.87 -0.76 10.01
C ARG A 117 -19.06 0.12 10.39
N ARG A 118 -19.30 1.23 9.68
CA ARG A 118 -20.45 2.12 9.91
C ARG A 118 -21.79 1.39 9.77
N ARG A 119 -21.96 0.55 8.74
CA ARG A 119 -23.19 -0.25 8.54
C ARG A 119 -23.49 -1.19 9.71
N ARG A 120 -22.46 -1.76 10.35
CA ARG A 120 -22.62 -2.70 11.48
C ARG A 120 -23.09 -2.01 12.77
N PHE A 121 -22.74 -0.74 12.95
CA PHE A 121 -23.23 0.06 14.08
C PHE A 121 -24.68 0.50 13.83
N ALA A 122 -25.00 0.96 12.63
CA ALA A 122 -26.36 1.34 12.25
C ALA A 122 -27.38 0.18 12.31
N SER A 123 -26.92 -1.06 12.15
CA SER A 123 -27.77 -2.25 12.28
C SER A 123 -27.93 -2.78 13.71
N ARG A 124 -27.16 -2.26 14.68
CA ARG A 124 -27.28 -2.63 16.11
C ARG A 124 -28.17 -1.67 16.91
N GLU A 125 -28.50 -0.53 16.33
CA GLU A 125 -29.39 0.49 16.91
C GLU A 125 -30.85 0.36 16.42
N ARG A 126 -31.16 -0.65 15.60
CA ARG A 126 -32.50 -1.06 15.21
C ARG A 126 -32.82 -2.40 15.85
#